data_AF-A0A8C2HRW6-F1
#
_entry.id   AF-A0A8C2HRW6-F1
#
_cell.length_a   1.000
_cell.length_b   1.000
_cell.length_c   1.000
_cell.angle_alpha   90.00
_cell.angle_beta   90.00
_cell.angle_gamma   90.00
#
_symmetry.space_group_name_H-M   'P 1'
#
loop_
_entity.id
_entity.type
_entity.pdbx_description
1 polymer ?
#
loop_
_entity_poly.entity_id
_entity_poly.type
_entity_poly.pdbx_seq_one_letter_code
_entity_poly.pdbx_strand_id
1 'polypeptide(L)'
;MHDIWNKVCYESSLKRKWIKELDEIYAKYESERKAMVCGLYYVKHMFPESKISYLMPCDVHRLIDSEAMMINQALLANQHALAKLCLNLMEKHLQMDISQRLRWEEKLQDWKQIKLNDTVTRFRDVMNSPHIQNPKNIQDTLSTLKSDQKTQRDKHMKPPRISKSSVAEWFSALSVINEQIDCIHIATMEKLHKNFENNWQVCLAEVDLFKVSTYGFTTDEIQNIVNVEILPLIGQRQSQTEIYLEKLDVSFKAFECLAKTAAYDSKCLFKFMCGAAQLWENHCAGMLNREQQLQSSLESLSQVHELENQARFC
;
A
#
# COMPACT_ATOMS: atom_id res chain seq x y z
N MET A 1 -24.94 4.50 7.23
CA MET A 1 -25.46 3.18 7.66
C MET A 1 -26.03 3.25 9.07
N HIS A 2 -25.25 3.68 10.08
CA HIS A 2 -25.75 3.84 11.46
C HIS A 2 -27.03 4.69 11.58
N ASP A 3 -27.17 5.77 10.80
CA ASP A 3 -28.38 6.62 10.84
C ASP A 3 -29.66 5.93 10.38
N ILE A 4 -29.55 4.97 9.44
CA ILE A 4 -30.71 4.20 8.96
C ILE A 4 -31.15 3.23 10.05
N TRP A 5 -30.20 2.55 10.69
CA TRP A 5 -30.48 1.66 11.81
C TRP A 5 -31.08 2.42 13.01
N ASN A 6 -30.57 3.62 13.32
CA ASN A 6 -31.13 4.47 14.37
C ASN A 6 -32.61 4.83 14.12
N LYS A 7 -32.99 5.10 12.87
CA LYS A 7 -34.40 5.31 12.49
C LYS A 7 -35.24 4.06 12.70
N VAL A 8 -34.73 2.88 12.32
CA VAL A 8 -35.42 1.60 12.55
C VAL A 8 -35.61 1.32 14.06
N CYS A 9 -34.57 1.58 14.87
CA CYS A 9 -34.66 1.45 16.33
C CYS A 9 -35.69 2.43 16.94
N TYR A 10 -35.75 3.66 16.42
CA TYR A 10 -36.73 4.65 16.85
C TYR A 10 -38.17 4.20 16.55
N GLU A 11 -38.44 3.78 15.31
CA GLU A 11 -39.75 3.26 14.89
C GLU A 11 -40.16 2.02 15.70
N SER A 12 -39.22 1.10 15.95
CA SER A 12 -39.47 -0.07 16.79
C SER A 12 -39.82 0.33 18.23
N SER A 13 -39.14 1.34 18.77
CA SER A 13 -39.42 1.87 20.10
C SER A 13 -40.80 2.54 20.18
N LEU A 14 -41.23 3.25 19.13
CA LEU A 14 -42.57 3.83 19.04
C LEU A 14 -43.65 2.74 19.01
N LYS A 15 -43.49 1.71 18.18
CA LYS A 15 -44.44 0.59 18.12
C LYS A 15 -44.59 -0.11 19.47
N ARG A 16 -43.49 -0.30 20.20
CA ARG A 16 -43.53 -0.85 21.56
C ARG A 16 -44.31 0.04 22.54
N LYS A 17 -44.19 1.36 22.42
CA LYS A 17 -44.99 2.31 23.22
C LYS A 17 -46.46 2.20 22.87
N TRP A 18 -46.81 2.18 21.59
CA TRP A 18 -48.21 2.05 21.16
C TRP A 18 -48.87 0.74 21.61
N ILE A 19 -48.12 -0.39 21.61
CA ILE A 19 -48.65 -1.66 22.14
C ILE A 19 -48.95 -1.54 23.65
N LYS A 20 -48.12 -0.83 24.42
CA LYS A 20 -48.36 -0.59 25.85
C LYS A 20 -49.52 0.37 26.10
N GLU A 21 -49.57 1.47 25.36
CA GLU A 21 -50.68 2.43 25.44
C GLU A 21 -52.02 1.77 25.09
N LEU A 22 -52.03 0.88 24.09
CA LEU A 22 -53.20 0.10 23.71
C LEU A 22 -53.65 -0.83 24.85
N ASP A 23 -52.71 -1.52 25.52
CA ASP A 23 -52.99 -2.39 26.68
C ASP A 23 -53.59 -1.58 27.84
N GLU A 24 -53.02 -0.42 28.15
CA GLU A 24 -53.52 0.49 29.19
C GLU A 24 -54.94 1.01 28.88
N ILE A 25 -55.20 1.38 27.62
CA ILE A 25 -56.52 1.83 27.16
C ILE A 25 -57.56 0.71 27.32
N TYR A 26 -57.24 -0.51 26.89
CA TYR A 26 -58.16 -1.65 27.03
C TYR A 26 -58.39 -2.04 28.48
N ALA A 27 -57.34 -2.01 29.32
CA ALA A 27 -57.46 -2.27 30.75
C ALA A 27 -58.36 -1.24 31.45
N LYS A 28 -58.28 0.03 31.03
CA LYS A 28 -59.17 1.10 31.51
C LYS A 28 -60.61 0.83 31.11
N TYR A 29 -60.89 0.56 29.84
CA TYR A 29 -62.24 0.26 29.37
C TYR A 29 -62.86 -0.96 30.06
N GLU A 30 -62.07 -2.01 30.28
CA GLU A 30 -62.56 -3.19 31.02
C GLU A 30 -62.83 -2.89 32.50
N SER A 31 -62.03 -2.01 33.12
CA SER A 31 -62.26 -1.56 34.49
C SER A 31 -63.53 -0.71 34.61
N GLU A 32 -63.76 0.20 33.67
CA GLU A 32 -64.99 1.00 33.59
C GLU A 32 -66.22 0.12 33.34
N ARG A 33 -66.12 -0.84 32.41
CA ARG A 33 -67.19 -1.80 32.13
C ARG A 33 -67.51 -2.65 33.36
N LYS A 34 -66.48 -3.15 34.06
CA LYS A 34 -66.66 -3.88 35.31
C LYS A 34 -67.36 -3.02 36.36
N ALA A 35 -66.96 -1.77 36.53
CA ALA A 35 -67.60 -0.85 37.48
C ALA A 35 -69.07 -0.57 37.12
N MET A 36 -69.39 -0.35 35.85
CA MET A 36 -70.76 -0.16 35.36
C MET A 36 -71.63 -1.39 35.63
N VAL A 37 -71.12 -2.58 35.30
CA VAL A 37 -71.79 -3.86 35.55
C VAL A 37 -72.04 -4.05 37.05
N CYS A 38 -71.02 -3.81 37.90
CA CYS A 38 -71.16 -3.90 39.35
C CYS A 38 -72.17 -2.89 39.89
N GLY A 39 -72.20 -1.66 39.36
CA GLY A 39 -73.17 -0.63 39.74
C GLY A 39 -74.61 -1.01 39.36
N LEU A 40 -74.84 -1.48 38.13
CA LEU A 40 -76.15 -1.96 37.69
C LEU A 40 -76.62 -3.17 38.50
N TYR A 41 -75.71 -4.11 38.79
CA TYR A 41 -75.98 -5.24 39.69
C TYR A 41 -76.42 -4.73 41.07
N TYR A 42 -75.63 -3.85 41.69
CA TYR A 42 -75.95 -3.29 43.01
C TYR A 42 -77.30 -2.55 43.04
N VAL A 43 -77.59 -1.73 42.03
CA VAL A 43 -78.90 -1.04 41.91
C VAL A 43 -80.03 -2.05 41.72
N LYS A 44 -79.87 -3.06 40.85
CA LYS A 44 -80.86 -4.12 40.65
C LYS A 44 -81.07 -4.98 41.90
N HIS A 45 -80.10 -5.06 42.81
CA HIS A 45 -80.17 -5.84 44.06
C HIS A 45 -80.63 -5.07 45.29
N MET A 46 -80.38 -3.76 45.34
CA MET A 46 -80.78 -2.93 46.47
C MET A 46 -82.26 -2.49 46.35
N PHE A 47 -82.81 -2.43 45.14
CA PHE A 47 -84.20 -2.05 44.88
C PHE A 47 -85.28 -3.16 45.03
N PRO A 48 -85.02 -4.48 45.01
CA PRO A 48 -86.03 -5.51 45.26
C PRO A 48 -86.20 -5.88 46.74
N GLU A 49 -85.55 -5.19 47.66
CA GLU A 49 -86.03 -5.26 49.05
C GLU A 49 -87.36 -4.52 49.15
N SER A 50 -88.41 -5.33 49.15
CA SER A 50 -89.72 -5.11 49.74
C SER A 50 -90.84 -4.55 48.83
N LYS A 51 -91.83 -5.44 48.59
CA LYS A 51 -93.27 -5.20 48.36
C LYS A 51 -93.88 -5.29 46.96
N ILE A 52 -93.14 -5.51 45.86
CA ILE A 52 -93.76 -5.45 44.50
C ILE A 52 -93.46 -6.69 43.60
N SER A 53 -92.68 -7.67 44.05
CA SER A 53 -92.40 -8.88 43.25
C SER A 53 -93.45 -9.98 43.46
N TYR A 54 -94.03 -10.50 42.37
CA TYR A 54 -94.90 -11.69 42.36
C TYR A 54 -94.12 -13.01 42.48
N LEU A 55 -92.78 -12.97 42.45
CA LEU A 55 -91.89 -14.13 42.52
C LEU A 55 -91.35 -14.34 43.95
N MET A 56 -91.16 -15.61 44.32
CA MET A 56 -90.54 -15.99 45.59
C MET A 56 -89.09 -15.48 45.66
N PRO A 57 -88.64 -14.93 46.80
CA PRO A 57 -87.29 -14.36 46.94
C PRO A 57 -86.16 -15.30 46.49
N CYS A 58 -86.25 -16.60 46.79
CA CYS A 58 -85.25 -17.59 46.39
C CYS A 58 -85.08 -17.71 44.87
N ASP A 59 -86.18 -17.62 44.10
CA ASP A 59 -86.12 -17.72 42.63
C ASP A 59 -85.55 -16.45 42.01
N VAL A 60 -85.82 -15.30 42.61
CA VAL A 60 -85.21 -14.02 42.23
C VAL A 60 -83.69 -14.06 42.46
N HIS A 61 -83.23 -14.55 43.61
CA HIS A 61 -81.79 -14.69 43.87
C HIS A 61 -81.11 -15.66 42.89
N ARG A 62 -81.70 -16.83 42.61
CA ARG A 62 -81.15 -17.80 41.66
C ARG A 62 -81.02 -17.23 40.25
N LEU A 63 -82.04 -16.51 39.78
CA LEU A 63 -81.98 -15.85 38.48
C LEU A 63 -80.83 -14.85 38.42
N ILE A 64 -80.67 -14.03 39.46
CA ILE A 64 -79.64 -13.02 39.45
C ILE A 64 -78.24 -13.60 39.58
N ASP A 65 -78.04 -14.63 40.41
CA ASP A 65 -76.77 -15.36 40.49
C ASP A 65 -76.41 -15.96 39.12
N SER A 66 -77.40 -16.49 38.39
CA SER A 66 -77.19 -17.02 37.03
C SER A 66 -76.78 -15.94 36.02
N GLU A 67 -77.43 -14.76 36.06
CA GLU A 67 -77.09 -13.62 35.21
C GLU A 67 -75.70 -13.07 35.55
N ALA A 68 -75.38 -12.92 36.84
CA ALA A 68 -74.07 -12.47 37.30
C ALA A 68 -72.96 -13.45 36.93
N MET A 69 -73.22 -14.75 37.01
CA MET A 69 -72.27 -15.77 36.56
C MET A 69 -71.98 -15.63 35.07
N MET A 70 -73.01 -15.46 34.22
CA MET A 70 -72.83 -15.25 32.78
C MET A 70 -72.02 -13.97 32.48
N ILE A 71 -72.33 -12.87 33.18
CA ILE A 71 -71.62 -11.61 32.99
C ILE A 71 -70.16 -11.74 33.46
N ASN A 72 -69.91 -12.34 34.61
CA ASN A 72 -68.55 -12.58 35.12
C ASN A 72 -67.74 -13.46 34.17
N GLN A 73 -68.34 -14.51 33.62
CA GLN A 73 -67.69 -15.35 32.61
C GLN A 73 -67.33 -14.55 31.36
N ALA A 74 -68.21 -13.67 30.87
CA ALA A 74 -67.93 -12.80 29.73
C ALA A 74 -66.85 -11.75 30.04
N LEU A 75 -66.83 -11.18 31.25
CA LEU A 75 -65.77 -10.26 31.69
C LEU A 75 -64.40 -10.95 31.70
N LEU A 76 -64.33 -12.15 32.31
CA LEU A 76 -63.10 -12.94 32.38
C LEU A 76 -62.63 -13.39 30.99
N ALA A 77 -63.55 -13.83 30.12
CA ALA A 77 -63.22 -14.21 28.76
C ALA A 77 -62.63 -13.04 27.96
N ASN A 78 -63.18 -11.83 28.12
CA ASN A 78 -62.67 -10.63 27.46
C ASN A 78 -61.30 -10.22 28.00
N GLN A 79 -61.11 -10.24 29.33
CA GLN A 79 -59.80 -9.96 29.94
C GLN A 79 -58.73 -10.94 29.43
N HIS A 80 -59.07 -12.23 29.37
CA HIS A 80 -58.18 -13.24 28.82
C HIS A 80 -57.88 -13.00 27.33
N ALA A 81 -58.89 -12.65 26.52
CA ALA A 81 -58.72 -12.34 25.11
C ALA A 81 -57.81 -11.11 24.88
N LEU A 82 -57.98 -10.06 25.69
CA LEU A 82 -57.15 -8.85 25.64
C LEU A 82 -55.70 -9.14 26.05
N ALA A 83 -55.49 -9.85 27.15
CA ALA A 83 -54.15 -10.26 27.57
C ALA A 83 -53.46 -11.10 26.49
N LYS A 84 -54.19 -12.03 25.87
CA LYS A 84 -53.70 -12.83 24.74
C LYS A 84 -53.37 -11.98 23.51
N LEU A 85 -54.17 -10.97 23.20
CA LEU A 85 -53.91 -10.04 22.10
C LEU A 85 -52.61 -9.27 22.34
N CYS A 86 -52.44 -8.67 23.52
CA CYS A 86 -51.24 -7.92 23.88
C CYS A 86 -49.98 -8.79 23.84
N LEU A 87 -50.06 -10.02 24.36
CA LEU A 87 -48.97 -11.00 24.27
C LEU A 87 -48.63 -11.32 22.81
N ASN A 88 -49.62 -11.64 21.97
CA ASN A 88 -49.39 -11.95 20.56
C ASN A 88 -48.79 -10.75 19.79
N LEU A 89 -49.26 -9.53 20.06
CA LEU A 89 -48.73 -8.31 19.44
C LEU A 89 -47.27 -8.07 19.84
N MET A 90 -46.95 -8.23 21.13
CA MET A 90 -45.57 -8.11 21.62
C MET A 90 -44.66 -9.18 21.01
N GLU A 91 -45.12 -10.44 20.97
CA GLU A 91 -44.36 -11.54 20.39
C GLU A 91 -44.09 -11.31 18.89
N LYS A 92 -45.11 -10.92 18.12
CA LYS A 92 -44.96 -10.63 16.70
C LYS A 92 -44.04 -9.43 16.45
N HIS A 93 -44.15 -8.39 17.28
CA HIS A 93 -43.25 -7.24 17.22
C HIS A 93 -41.79 -7.65 17.50
N LEU A 94 -41.55 -8.47 18.53
CA LEU A 94 -40.20 -8.98 18.85
C LEU A 94 -39.64 -9.88 17.73
N GLN A 95 -40.45 -10.78 17.16
CA GLN A 95 -40.06 -11.61 16.02
C GLN A 95 -39.64 -10.74 14.83
N MET A 96 -40.42 -9.69 14.54
CA MET A 96 -40.10 -8.73 13.49
C MET A 96 -38.79 -7.98 13.79
N ASP A 97 -38.60 -7.45 15.00
CA ASP A 97 -37.38 -6.74 15.40
C ASP A 97 -36.13 -7.60 15.22
N ILE A 98 -36.17 -8.86 15.66
CA ILE A 98 -35.07 -9.82 15.50
C ILE A 98 -34.78 -10.05 14.01
N SER A 99 -35.82 -10.29 13.20
CA SER A 99 -35.65 -10.52 11.76
C SER A 99 -35.02 -9.32 11.04
N GLN A 100 -35.42 -8.10 11.41
CA GLN A 100 -34.87 -6.87 10.86
C GLN A 100 -33.42 -6.65 11.26
N ARG A 101 -33.08 -6.95 12.52
CA ARG A 101 -31.71 -6.87 13.02
C ARG A 101 -30.79 -7.84 12.30
N LEU A 102 -31.19 -9.11 12.18
CA LEU A 102 -30.40 -10.12 11.49
C LEU A 102 -30.17 -9.74 10.02
N ARG A 103 -31.22 -9.29 9.33
CA ARG A 103 -31.11 -8.83 7.94
C ARG A 103 -30.21 -7.59 7.80
N TRP A 104 -30.28 -6.67 8.75
CA TRP A 104 -29.40 -5.50 8.77
C TRP A 104 -27.93 -5.91 8.97
N GLU A 105 -27.66 -6.78 9.94
CA GLU A 105 -26.32 -7.30 10.22
C GLU A 105 -25.76 -8.03 8.99
N GLU A 106 -26.55 -8.88 8.34
CA GLU A 106 -26.16 -9.54 7.07
C GLU A 106 -25.80 -8.52 5.99
N LYS A 107 -26.67 -7.53 5.72
CA LYS A 107 -26.42 -6.52 4.69
C LYS A 107 -25.22 -5.62 5.02
N LEU A 108 -24.97 -5.39 6.31
CA LEU A 108 -23.78 -4.67 6.76
C LEU A 108 -22.51 -5.48 6.45
N GLN A 109 -22.53 -6.80 6.69
CA GLN A 109 -21.40 -7.68 6.35
C GLN A 109 -21.19 -7.78 4.83
N ASP A 110 -22.25 -7.94 4.05
CA ASP A 110 -22.17 -7.93 2.58
C ASP A 110 -21.53 -6.63 2.07
N TRP A 111 -21.98 -5.48 2.58
CA TRP A 111 -21.45 -4.17 2.21
C TRP A 111 -19.98 -4.02 2.62
N LYS A 112 -19.61 -4.46 3.83
CA LYS A 112 -18.21 -4.51 4.28
C LYS A 112 -17.36 -5.34 3.32
N GLN A 113 -17.80 -6.54 2.95
CA GLN A 113 -17.07 -7.42 2.03
C GLN A 113 -16.90 -6.79 0.65
N ILE A 114 -17.94 -6.15 0.11
CA ILE A 114 -17.85 -5.43 -1.17
C ILE A 114 -16.82 -4.30 -1.09
N LYS A 115 -16.85 -3.50 -0.01
CA LYS A 115 -15.89 -2.41 0.20
C LYS A 115 -14.46 -2.90 0.40
N LEU A 116 -14.29 -4.00 1.10
CA LEU A 116 -13.02 -4.69 1.25
C LEU A 116 -12.49 -5.13 -0.12
N ASN A 117 -13.27 -5.90 -0.87
CA ASN A 117 -12.88 -6.42 -2.18
C ASN A 117 -12.54 -5.29 -3.17
N ASP A 118 -13.34 -4.23 -3.21
CA ASP A 118 -13.11 -3.04 -4.04
C ASP A 118 -11.78 -2.36 -3.67
N THR A 119 -11.48 -2.25 -2.38
CA THR A 119 -10.24 -1.61 -1.91
C THR A 119 -9.01 -2.50 -2.12
N VAL A 120 -9.11 -3.80 -1.88
CA VAL A 120 -8.05 -4.77 -2.20
C VAL A 120 -7.79 -4.84 -3.70
N THR A 121 -8.84 -4.75 -4.53
CA THR A 121 -8.70 -4.71 -5.99
C THR A 121 -7.98 -3.44 -6.42
N ARG A 122 -8.37 -2.26 -5.90
CA ARG A 122 -7.64 -1.02 -6.14
C ARG A 122 -6.17 -1.13 -5.75
N PHE A 123 -5.88 -1.69 -4.58
CA PHE A 123 -4.50 -1.89 -4.12
C PHE A 123 -3.73 -2.82 -5.08
N ARG A 124 -4.35 -3.92 -5.51
CA ARG A 124 -3.78 -4.83 -6.51
C ARG A 124 -3.52 -4.14 -7.85
N ASP A 125 -4.40 -3.25 -8.29
CA ASP A 125 -4.22 -2.46 -9.52
C ASP A 125 -3.05 -1.50 -9.39
N VAL A 126 -2.89 -0.85 -8.23
CA VAL A 126 -1.71 -0.03 -7.91
C VAL A 126 -0.45 -0.89 -7.96
N MET A 127 -0.42 -2.05 -7.29
CA MET A 127 0.73 -2.97 -7.31
C MET A 127 1.04 -3.52 -8.72
N ASN A 128 0.05 -3.56 -9.60
CA ASN A 128 0.22 -3.97 -11.00
C ASN A 128 0.47 -2.79 -11.95
N SER A 129 0.46 -1.56 -11.45
CA SER A 129 0.78 -0.37 -12.21
C SER A 129 2.20 -0.44 -12.77
N PRO A 130 2.43 0.07 -13.99
CA PRO A 130 3.78 0.15 -14.56
C PRO A 130 4.73 0.95 -13.68
N HIS A 131 4.22 1.89 -12.87
CA HIS A 131 5.04 2.66 -11.95
C HIS A 131 5.73 1.81 -10.87
N ILE A 132 5.13 0.68 -10.48
CA ILE A 132 5.69 -0.24 -9.48
C ILE A 132 6.36 -1.42 -10.18
N GLN A 133 5.76 -1.99 -11.22
CA GLN A 133 6.32 -3.16 -11.91
C GLN A 133 7.54 -2.85 -12.78
N ASN A 134 7.52 -1.73 -13.52
CA ASN A 134 8.62 -1.32 -14.38
C ASN A 134 8.86 0.19 -14.24
N PRO A 135 9.44 0.61 -13.11
CA PRO A 135 9.62 2.03 -12.79
C PRO A 135 10.52 2.71 -13.83
N LYS A 136 10.02 3.76 -14.49
CA LYS A 136 10.74 4.51 -15.54
C LYS A 136 12.09 5.04 -15.06
N ASN A 137 12.16 5.50 -13.81
CA ASN A 137 13.39 6.00 -13.18
C ASN A 137 14.53 4.96 -13.19
N ILE A 138 14.23 3.67 -13.03
CA ILE A 138 15.21 2.58 -13.11
C ILE A 138 15.68 2.39 -14.54
N GLN A 139 14.75 2.34 -15.49
CA GLN A 139 15.07 2.21 -16.91
C GLN A 139 15.92 3.38 -17.42
N ASP A 140 15.58 4.60 -17.02
CA ASP A 140 16.30 5.81 -17.36
C ASP A 140 17.71 5.78 -16.76
N THR A 141 17.86 5.35 -15.50
CA THR A 141 19.16 5.22 -14.82
C THR A 141 20.07 4.21 -15.54
N LEU A 142 19.54 3.05 -15.94
CA LEU A 142 20.30 2.05 -16.71
C LEU A 142 20.65 2.52 -18.13
N SER A 143 19.77 3.29 -18.77
CA SER A 143 20.05 3.87 -20.09
C SER A 143 21.14 4.94 -20.03
N THR A 144 21.13 5.74 -18.96
CA THR A 144 22.15 6.76 -18.68
C THR A 144 23.52 6.10 -18.48
N LEU A 145 23.59 5.03 -17.67
CA LEU A 145 24.82 4.25 -17.49
C LEU A 145 25.40 3.77 -18.83
N LYS A 146 24.57 3.21 -19.72
CA LYS A 146 25.02 2.75 -21.04
C LYS A 146 25.57 3.88 -21.91
N SER A 147 24.91 5.05 -21.87
CA SER A 147 25.36 6.24 -22.60
C SER A 147 26.69 6.76 -22.07
N ASP A 148 26.85 6.82 -20.74
CA ASP A 148 28.05 7.32 -20.08
C ASP A 148 29.24 6.38 -20.32
N GLN A 149 29.01 5.06 -20.21
CA GLN A 149 30.02 4.05 -20.55
C GLN A 149 30.49 4.17 -22.00
N LYS A 150 29.57 4.40 -22.95
CA LYS A 150 29.92 4.57 -24.36
C LYS A 150 30.77 5.83 -24.58
N THR A 151 30.36 6.95 -24.00
CA THR A 151 31.09 8.23 -24.07
C THR A 151 32.52 8.09 -23.55
N GLN A 152 32.69 7.31 -22.48
CA GLN A 152 33.99 7.08 -21.88
C GLN A 152 34.86 6.12 -22.71
N ARG A 153 34.25 5.11 -23.36
CA ARG A 153 34.94 4.19 -24.28
C ARG A 153 35.43 4.88 -25.54
N ASP A 154 34.68 5.85 -26.05
CA ASP A 154 35.00 6.58 -27.28
C ASP A 154 36.14 7.60 -27.09
N LYS A 155 36.59 7.83 -25.85
CA LYS A 155 37.85 8.55 -25.55
C LYS A 155 39.04 7.68 -25.98
N HIS A 156 39.34 7.67 -27.28
CA HIS A 156 40.45 6.93 -27.87
C HIS A 156 41.81 7.41 -27.31
N MET A 157 42.38 6.63 -26.39
CA MET A 157 43.76 6.81 -25.95
C MET A 157 44.72 6.04 -26.86
N LYS A 158 45.14 6.66 -27.98
CA LYS A 158 46.26 6.13 -28.76
C LYS A 158 47.57 6.31 -27.96
N PRO A 159 48.47 5.32 -27.90
CA PRO A 159 49.76 5.49 -27.26
C PRO A 159 50.50 6.70 -27.88
N PRO A 160 51.08 7.59 -27.06
CA PRO A 160 51.67 8.83 -27.55
C PRO A 160 52.98 8.59 -28.31
N ARG A 161 53.51 9.64 -28.97
CA ARG A 161 54.90 9.68 -29.45
C ARG A 161 55.82 9.30 -28.28
N ILE A 162 56.78 8.41 -28.54
CA ILE A 162 57.52 7.70 -27.50
C ILE A 162 58.54 8.63 -26.82
N SER A 163 58.06 9.45 -25.88
CA SER A 163 58.88 10.22 -24.94
C SER A 163 58.36 9.98 -23.52
N LYS A 164 59.24 10.08 -22.52
CA LYS A 164 58.85 9.82 -21.12
C LYS A 164 57.76 10.76 -20.61
N SER A 165 57.82 12.04 -20.95
CA SER A 165 56.81 13.03 -20.55
C SER A 165 55.45 12.71 -21.16
N SER A 166 55.41 12.40 -22.46
CA SER A 166 54.16 12.03 -23.12
C SER A 166 53.57 10.73 -22.59
N VAL A 167 54.40 9.73 -22.23
CA VAL A 167 53.93 8.48 -21.60
C VAL A 167 53.34 8.74 -20.20
N ALA A 168 53.92 9.65 -19.42
CA ALA A 168 53.40 10.03 -18.10
C ALA A 168 52.05 10.78 -18.19
N GLU A 169 51.92 11.71 -19.13
CA GLU A 169 50.65 12.40 -19.42
C GLU A 169 49.57 11.41 -19.87
N TRP A 170 49.91 10.49 -20.77
CA TRP A 170 49.01 9.44 -21.22
C TRP A 170 48.54 8.53 -20.08
N PHE A 171 49.46 8.09 -19.21
CA PHE A 171 49.09 7.27 -18.05
C PHE A 171 48.18 8.04 -17.09
N SER A 172 48.47 9.32 -16.84
CA SER A 172 47.63 10.17 -15.97
C SER A 172 46.21 10.31 -16.53
N ALA A 173 46.08 10.53 -17.84
CA ALA A 173 44.78 10.57 -18.50
C ALA A 173 44.03 9.22 -18.45
N LEU A 174 44.76 8.10 -18.60
CA LEU A 174 44.19 6.75 -18.50
C LEU A 174 43.68 6.45 -17.09
N SER A 175 44.44 6.82 -16.06
CA SER A 175 44.04 6.70 -14.65
C SER A 175 42.77 7.48 -14.36
N VAL A 176 42.69 8.75 -14.80
CA VAL A 176 41.48 9.58 -14.65
C VAL A 176 40.28 8.94 -15.34
N ILE A 177 40.47 8.35 -16.54
CA ILE A 177 39.39 7.67 -17.24
C ILE A 177 38.89 6.45 -16.46
N ASN A 178 39.81 5.62 -15.92
CA ASN A 178 39.45 4.45 -15.12
C ASN A 178 38.72 4.84 -13.84
N GLU A 179 39.18 5.87 -13.13
CA GLU A 179 38.50 6.41 -11.94
C GLU A 179 37.10 6.93 -12.27
N GLN A 180 36.94 7.65 -13.38
CA GLN A 180 35.63 8.12 -13.84
C GLN A 180 34.66 6.96 -14.14
N ILE A 181 35.14 5.87 -14.76
CA ILE A 181 34.31 4.68 -15.03
C ILE A 181 33.83 4.07 -13.70
N ASP A 182 34.74 3.91 -12.75
CA ASP A 182 34.44 3.35 -11.43
C ASP A 182 33.43 4.23 -10.66
N CYS A 183 33.64 5.55 -10.65
CA CYS A 183 32.69 6.51 -10.06
C CYS A 183 31.30 6.45 -10.70
N ILE A 184 31.21 6.32 -12.04
CA ILE A 184 29.92 6.19 -12.73
C ILE A 184 29.21 4.91 -12.28
N HIS A 185 29.93 3.80 -12.12
CA HIS A 185 29.33 2.53 -11.69
C HIS A 185 28.82 2.62 -10.25
N ILE A 186 29.62 3.13 -9.32
CA ILE A 186 29.24 3.33 -7.91
C ILE A 186 28.01 4.25 -7.81
N ALA A 187 28.06 5.43 -8.43
CA ALA A 187 26.97 6.40 -8.37
C ALA A 187 25.67 5.87 -8.99
N THR A 188 25.79 5.07 -10.07
CA THR A 188 24.61 4.42 -10.67
C THR A 188 23.99 3.42 -9.71
N MET A 189 24.81 2.64 -9.00
CA MET A 189 24.31 1.63 -8.07
C MET A 189 23.58 2.26 -6.88
N GLU A 190 24.17 3.31 -6.29
CA GLU A 190 23.52 4.08 -5.22
C GLU A 190 22.18 4.68 -5.68
N LYS A 191 22.14 5.22 -6.91
CA LYS A 191 20.92 5.77 -7.49
C LYS A 191 19.84 4.71 -7.72
N LEU A 192 20.22 3.50 -8.14
CA LEU A 192 19.29 2.38 -8.30
C LEU A 192 18.68 1.96 -6.96
N HIS A 193 19.51 1.74 -5.93
CA HIS A 193 19.04 1.42 -4.58
C HIS A 193 18.06 2.47 -4.05
N LYS A 194 18.40 3.76 -4.18
CA LYS A 194 17.53 4.86 -3.78
C LYS A 194 16.21 4.89 -4.56
N ASN A 195 16.23 4.59 -5.85
CA ASN A 195 15.03 4.54 -6.68
C ASN A 195 14.07 3.43 -6.23
N PHE A 196 14.60 2.24 -5.90
CA PHE A 196 13.79 1.15 -5.37
C PHE A 196 13.21 1.47 -3.99
N GLU A 197 14.01 2.05 -3.10
CA GLU A 197 13.53 2.48 -1.78
C GLU A 197 12.40 3.50 -1.90
N ASN A 198 12.55 4.50 -2.76
CA ASN A 198 11.49 5.49 -2.99
C ASN A 198 10.19 4.84 -3.51
N ASN A 199 10.29 3.85 -4.39
CA ASN A 199 9.11 3.12 -4.87
C ASN A 199 8.42 2.34 -3.74
N TRP A 200 9.18 1.81 -2.78
CA TRP A 200 8.61 1.16 -1.58
C TRP A 200 7.97 2.13 -0.61
N GLN A 201 8.53 3.31 -0.42
CA GLN A 201 7.87 4.35 0.36
C GLN A 201 6.50 4.73 -0.22
N VAL A 202 6.35 4.77 -1.54
CA VAL A 202 5.04 4.98 -2.19
C VAL A 202 4.08 3.82 -1.87
N CYS A 203 4.55 2.57 -1.94
CA CYS A 203 3.72 1.41 -1.62
C CYS A 203 3.26 1.43 -0.16
N LEU A 204 4.14 1.79 0.79
CA LEU A 204 3.80 1.89 2.20
C LEU A 204 2.80 3.02 2.48
N ALA A 205 2.93 4.15 1.79
CA ALA A 205 1.97 5.24 1.90
C ALA A 205 0.55 4.83 1.45
N GLU A 206 0.44 3.99 0.42
CA GLU A 206 -0.85 3.42 -0.01
C GLU A 206 -1.45 2.46 1.03
N VAL A 207 -0.62 1.70 1.76
CA VAL A 207 -1.08 0.89 2.90
C VAL A 207 -1.62 1.77 4.02
N ASP A 208 -1.00 2.90 4.30
CA ASP A 208 -1.49 3.81 5.32
C ASP A 208 -2.78 4.51 4.88
N LEU A 209 -2.92 4.84 3.60
CA LEU A 209 -4.17 5.35 3.04
C LEU A 209 -5.30 4.32 3.16
N PHE A 210 -5.00 3.03 2.97
CA PHE A 210 -5.94 1.94 3.24
C PHE A 210 -6.44 1.95 4.69
N LYS A 211 -5.53 2.04 5.66
CA LYS A 211 -5.87 2.04 7.10
C LYS A 211 -6.79 3.20 7.49
N VAL A 212 -6.63 4.36 6.87
CA VAL A 212 -7.42 5.57 7.14
C VAL A 212 -8.84 5.48 6.54
N SER A 213 -9.02 4.70 5.47
CA SER A 213 -10.34 4.46 4.86
C SER A 213 -11.19 3.46 5.68
N THR A 214 -11.52 3.83 6.91
CA THR A 214 -12.25 2.97 7.85
C THR A 214 -13.73 2.85 7.43
N TYR A 215 -14.06 1.88 6.56
CA TYR A 215 -15.44 1.56 6.16
C TYR A 215 -16.26 0.90 7.30
N GLY A 216 -16.15 1.38 8.53
CA GLY A 216 -16.79 0.78 9.70
C GLY A 216 -16.17 -0.54 10.15
N PHE A 217 -14.92 -0.81 9.74
CA PHE A 217 -14.09 -1.87 10.29
C PHE A 217 -13.49 -1.44 11.64
N THR A 218 -13.28 -2.40 12.54
CA THR A 218 -12.48 -2.14 13.75
C THR A 218 -11.00 -2.05 13.38
N THR A 219 -10.19 -1.47 14.27
CA THR A 219 -8.73 -1.40 14.10
C THR A 219 -8.12 -2.81 13.93
N ASP A 220 -8.60 -3.80 14.69
CA ASP A 220 -8.14 -5.17 14.61
C ASP A 220 -8.53 -5.85 13.28
N GLU A 221 -9.75 -5.61 12.79
CA GLU A 221 -10.21 -6.10 11.48
C GLU A 221 -9.32 -5.54 10.36
N ILE A 222 -9.04 -4.24 10.39
CA ILE A 222 -8.15 -3.58 9.42
C ILE A 222 -6.75 -4.18 9.48
N GLN A 223 -6.20 -4.35 10.68
CA GLN A 223 -4.86 -4.90 10.84
C GLN A 223 -4.78 -6.34 10.30
N ASN A 224 -5.80 -7.16 10.56
CA ASN A 224 -5.87 -8.52 10.02
C ASN A 224 -5.94 -8.52 8.49
N ILE A 225 -6.78 -7.66 7.90
CA ILE A 225 -6.86 -7.52 6.43
C ILE A 225 -5.51 -7.09 5.84
N VAL A 226 -4.85 -6.09 6.45
CA VAL A 226 -3.53 -5.64 6.01
C VAL A 226 -2.54 -6.80 6.03
N ASN A 227 -2.53 -7.59 7.10
CA ASN A 227 -1.61 -8.72 7.25
C ASN A 227 -1.89 -9.88 6.27
N VAL A 228 -3.15 -10.16 5.97
CA VAL A 228 -3.55 -11.33 5.17
C VAL A 228 -3.61 -11.02 3.66
N GLU A 229 -4.10 -9.84 3.27
CA GLU A 229 -4.38 -9.52 1.87
C GLU A 229 -3.36 -8.54 1.26
N ILE A 230 -2.89 -7.56 2.04
CA ILE A 230 -2.08 -6.45 1.52
C ILE A 230 -0.58 -6.73 1.61
N LEU A 231 -0.09 -7.07 2.81
CA LEU A 231 1.34 -7.32 3.05
C LEU A 231 1.91 -8.45 2.19
N PRO A 232 1.19 -9.56 1.91
CA PRO A 232 1.73 -10.60 1.03
C PRO A 232 1.95 -10.13 -0.41
N LEU A 233 1.11 -9.23 -0.93
CA LEU A 233 1.28 -8.64 -2.26
C LEU A 233 2.53 -7.76 -2.31
N ILE A 234 2.78 -6.98 -1.26
CA ILE A 234 4.01 -6.17 -1.13
C ILE A 234 5.22 -7.09 -1.00
N GLY A 235 5.17 -8.07 -0.10
CA GLY A 235 6.26 -9.01 0.17
C GLY A 235 6.67 -9.76 -1.08
N GLN A 236 5.72 -10.28 -1.87
CA GLN A 236 6.01 -10.95 -3.14
C GLN A 236 6.79 -10.04 -4.11
N ARG A 237 6.38 -8.77 -4.22
CA ARG A 237 7.02 -7.79 -5.11
C ARG A 237 8.38 -7.34 -4.60
N GLN A 238 8.49 -7.16 -3.29
CA GLN A 238 9.74 -6.84 -2.62
C GLN A 238 10.76 -7.96 -2.85
N SER A 239 10.42 -9.22 -2.60
CA SER A 239 11.34 -10.34 -2.82
C SER A 239 11.79 -10.46 -4.28
N GLN A 240 10.89 -10.24 -5.26
CA GLN A 240 11.27 -10.22 -6.68
C GLN A 240 12.31 -9.14 -6.99
N THR A 241 12.14 -7.97 -6.38
CA THR A 241 13.02 -6.83 -6.56
C THR A 241 14.35 -7.01 -5.85
N GLU A 242 14.36 -7.57 -4.64
CA GLU A 242 15.57 -7.91 -3.89
C GLU A 242 16.42 -8.91 -4.68
N ILE A 243 15.81 -9.95 -5.26
CA ILE A 243 16.51 -10.91 -6.13
C ILE A 243 17.10 -10.19 -7.37
N TYR A 244 16.40 -9.22 -7.93
CA TYR A 244 16.91 -8.45 -9.06
C TYR A 244 18.08 -7.54 -8.65
N LEU A 245 17.97 -6.85 -7.51
CA LEU A 245 19.03 -6.04 -6.93
C LEU A 245 20.26 -6.85 -6.59
N GLU A 246 20.10 -8.04 -6.01
CA GLU A 246 21.21 -8.95 -5.70
C GLU A 246 21.99 -9.34 -6.98
N LYS A 247 21.28 -9.62 -8.08
CA LYS A 247 21.92 -9.89 -9.38
C LYS A 247 22.70 -8.68 -9.89
N LEU A 248 22.15 -7.48 -9.72
CA LEU A 248 22.85 -6.24 -10.07
C LEU A 248 24.09 -6.07 -9.18
N ASP A 249 23.98 -6.23 -7.86
CA ASP A 249 25.09 -6.13 -6.90
C ASP A 249 26.24 -7.08 -7.27
N VAL A 250 25.93 -8.32 -7.65
CA VAL A 250 26.93 -9.28 -8.14
C VAL A 250 27.61 -8.76 -9.41
N SER A 251 26.85 -8.21 -10.36
CA SER A 251 27.42 -7.59 -11.56
C SER A 251 28.28 -6.36 -11.26
N PHE A 252 27.89 -5.53 -10.28
CA PHE A 252 28.65 -4.34 -9.88
C PHE A 252 29.94 -4.71 -9.13
N LYS A 253 29.92 -5.75 -8.30
CA LYS A 253 31.15 -6.34 -7.72
C LYS A 253 32.12 -6.82 -8.81
N ALA A 254 31.61 -7.36 -9.91
CA ALA A 254 32.46 -7.72 -11.04
C ALA A 254 33.12 -6.48 -11.69
N PHE A 255 32.41 -5.33 -11.74
CA PHE A 255 33.00 -4.08 -12.20
C PHE A 255 34.11 -3.57 -11.27
N GLU A 256 33.95 -3.67 -9.95
CA GLU A 256 35.00 -3.32 -9.00
C GLU A 256 36.28 -4.18 -9.20
N CYS A 257 36.11 -5.49 -9.42
CA CYS A 257 37.22 -6.38 -9.77
C CYS A 257 37.88 -6.00 -11.10
N LEU A 258 37.08 -5.59 -12.09
CA LEU A 258 37.58 -5.10 -13.37
C LEU A 258 38.34 -3.78 -13.21
N ALA A 259 37.87 -2.85 -12.37
CA ALA A 259 38.55 -1.59 -12.09
C ALA A 259 39.92 -1.83 -11.43
N LYS A 260 40.00 -2.76 -10.46
CA LYS A 260 41.26 -3.19 -9.84
C LYS A 260 42.23 -3.79 -10.83
N THR A 261 41.74 -4.68 -11.70
CA THR A 261 42.54 -5.30 -12.77
C THR A 261 43.04 -4.24 -13.76
N ALA A 262 42.16 -3.35 -14.22
CA ALA A 262 42.51 -2.27 -15.14
C ALA A 262 43.55 -1.32 -14.55
N ALA A 263 43.48 -1.00 -13.26
CA ALA A 263 44.48 -0.18 -12.57
C ALA A 263 45.86 -0.88 -12.52
N TYR A 264 45.88 -2.19 -12.22
CA TYR A 264 47.10 -2.99 -12.24
C TYR A 264 47.72 -3.05 -13.65
N ASP A 265 46.92 -3.38 -14.66
CA ASP A 265 47.36 -3.49 -16.05
C ASP A 265 47.86 -2.15 -16.59
N SER A 266 47.16 -1.05 -16.30
CA SER A 266 47.58 0.31 -16.66
C SER A 266 48.96 0.64 -16.09
N LYS A 267 49.24 0.23 -14.85
CA LYS A 267 50.54 0.44 -14.20
C LYS A 267 51.64 -0.41 -14.84
N CYS A 268 51.34 -1.64 -15.23
CA CYS A 268 52.27 -2.50 -15.97
C CYS A 268 52.59 -1.92 -17.36
N LEU A 269 51.57 -1.49 -18.10
CA LEU A 269 51.69 -0.79 -19.38
C LEU A 269 52.54 0.47 -19.26
N PHE A 270 52.32 1.28 -18.23
CA PHE A 270 53.12 2.48 -17.98
C PHE A 270 54.61 2.17 -17.80
N LYS A 271 54.95 1.15 -16.99
CA LYS A 271 56.35 0.73 -16.79
C LYS A 271 56.99 0.28 -18.10
N PHE A 272 56.26 -0.52 -18.88
CA PHE A 272 56.73 -0.99 -20.19
C PHE A 272 56.97 0.17 -21.16
N MET A 273 56.01 1.07 -21.30
CA MET A 273 56.10 2.23 -22.21
C MET A 273 57.20 3.21 -21.78
N CYS A 274 57.41 3.41 -20.47
CA CYS A 274 58.53 4.20 -19.96
C CYS A 274 59.89 3.58 -20.36
N GLY A 275 60.02 2.25 -20.27
CA GLY A 275 61.21 1.54 -20.72
C GLY A 275 61.46 1.68 -22.23
N ALA A 276 60.40 1.54 -23.04
CA ALA A 276 60.48 1.75 -24.48
C ALA A 276 60.86 3.20 -24.84
N ALA A 277 60.29 4.18 -24.14
CA ALA A 277 60.64 5.60 -24.31
C ALA A 277 62.09 5.89 -23.97
N GLN A 278 62.59 5.33 -22.87
CA GLN A 278 64.00 5.48 -22.51
C GLN A 278 64.94 4.94 -23.59
N LEU A 279 64.65 3.74 -24.12
CA LEU A 279 65.46 3.13 -25.17
C LEU A 279 65.44 3.97 -26.45
N TRP A 280 64.26 4.47 -26.84
CA TRP A 280 64.09 5.33 -28.00
C TRP A 280 64.82 6.66 -27.85
N GLU A 281 64.67 7.34 -26.72
CA GLU A 281 65.37 8.58 -26.40
C GLU A 281 66.90 8.40 -26.45
N ASN A 282 67.42 7.31 -25.88
CA ASN A 282 68.85 6.98 -25.95
C ASN A 282 69.33 6.75 -27.37
N HIS A 283 68.53 6.03 -28.18
CA HIS A 283 68.84 5.80 -29.59
C HIS A 283 68.87 7.11 -30.39
N CYS A 284 67.87 7.97 -30.22
CA CYS A 284 67.83 9.29 -30.87
C CYS A 284 69.03 10.16 -30.48
N ALA A 285 69.40 10.19 -29.19
CA ALA A 285 70.58 10.92 -28.72
C ALA A 285 71.88 10.37 -29.32
N GLY A 286 72.03 9.04 -29.39
CA GLY A 286 73.18 8.39 -30.00
C GLY A 286 73.30 8.65 -31.50
N MET A 287 72.18 8.61 -32.23
CA MET A 287 72.11 8.94 -33.65
C MET A 287 72.49 10.41 -33.90
N LEU A 288 71.95 11.34 -33.09
CA LEU A 288 72.28 12.76 -33.19
C LEU A 288 73.77 13.03 -32.94
N ASN A 289 74.36 12.39 -31.93
CA ASN A 289 75.81 12.50 -31.67
C ASN A 289 76.64 12.00 -32.86
N ARG A 290 76.22 10.89 -33.49
CA ARG A 290 76.94 10.31 -34.63
C ARG A 290 76.78 11.16 -35.89
N GLU A 291 75.61 11.75 -36.10
CA GLU A 291 75.35 12.73 -37.14
C GLU A 291 76.24 13.97 -36.96
N GLN A 292 76.32 14.53 -35.74
CA GLN A 292 77.19 15.66 -35.43
C GLN A 292 78.67 15.33 -35.69
N GLN A 293 79.14 14.15 -35.28
CA GLN A 293 80.52 13.70 -35.57
C GLN A 293 80.80 13.60 -37.08
N LEU A 294 79.86 13.06 -37.86
CA LEU A 294 79.98 12.99 -39.31
C LEU A 294 79.98 14.38 -39.94
N GLN A 295 79.13 15.28 -39.46
CA GLN A 295 79.05 16.67 -39.93
C GLN A 295 80.37 17.41 -39.69
N SER A 296 80.92 17.34 -38.47
CA SER A 296 82.22 17.94 -38.15
C SER A 296 83.36 17.33 -38.96
N SER A 297 83.32 16.01 -39.22
CA SER A 297 84.30 15.36 -40.09
C SER A 297 84.20 15.86 -41.53
N LEU A 298 82.99 16.00 -42.05
CA LEU A 298 82.74 16.53 -43.41
C LEU A 298 83.20 17.99 -43.53
N GLU A 299 82.91 18.83 -42.54
CA GLU A 299 83.36 20.23 -42.49
C GLU A 299 84.89 20.32 -42.46
N SER A 300 85.55 19.46 -41.67
CA SER A 300 87.02 19.41 -41.62
C SER A 300 87.63 19.02 -42.97
N LEU A 301 87.04 18.03 -43.66
CA LEU A 301 87.48 17.59 -44.99
C LEU A 301 87.21 18.67 -46.04
N SER A 302 86.07 19.36 -45.95
CA SER A 302 85.75 20.48 -46.83
C SER A 302 86.76 21.62 -46.68
N GLN A 303 87.12 21.99 -45.44
CA GLN A 303 88.15 23.01 -45.18
C GLN A 303 89.52 22.60 -45.73
N VAL A 304 89.94 21.34 -45.53
CA VAL A 304 91.19 20.82 -46.10
C VAL A 304 91.16 20.90 -47.62
N HIS A 305 90.05 20.51 -48.26
CA HIS A 305 89.92 20.56 -49.71
C HIS A 305 89.91 21.99 -50.26
N GLU A 306 89.31 22.95 -49.54
CA GLU A 306 89.34 24.38 -49.88
C GLU A 306 90.75 24.96 -49.79
N LEU A 307 91.51 24.61 -48.74
CA LEU A 307 92.92 25.02 -48.59
C LEU A 307 93.81 24.39 -49.67
N GLU A 308 93.61 23.12 -50.01
CA GLU A 308 94.33 22.46 -51.10
C GLU A 308 94.00 23.04 -52.48
N ASN A 309 92.74 23.40 -52.72
CA ASN A 309 92.35 24.07 -53.97
C ASN A 309 92.92 25.50 -54.03
N GLN A 310 92.93 26.26 -52.93
CA GLN A 310 93.59 27.57 -52.88
C GLN A 310 95.10 27.47 -53.14
N ALA A 311 95.76 26.42 -52.64
CA ALA A 311 97.18 26.16 -52.90
C ALA A 311 97.49 25.72 -54.34
N ARG A 312 96.48 25.29 -55.11
CA ARG A 312 96.61 24.91 -56.55
C ARG A 312 96.35 26.06 -57.52
N PHE A 313 95.83 27.20 -57.06
CA PHE A 313 95.54 28.39 -57.88
C PHE A 313 96.39 29.63 -57.48
N CYS A 314 97.42 29.45 -56.67
CA CYS A 314 98.55 30.38 -56.49
C CYS A 314 99.80 29.79 -57.17
#